data_AF-A0A951SXT0-F1
#
_entry.id   AF-A0A951SXT0-F1
#
_cell.length_a   1.000
_cell.length_b   1.000
_cell.length_c   1.000
_cell.angle_alpha   90.00
_cell.angle_beta   90.00
_cell.angle_gamma   90.00
#
_symmetry.space_group_name_H-M   'P 1'
#
loop_
_entity.id
_entity.type
_entity.pdbx_description
1 polymer ?
#
loop_
_entity_poly.entity_id
_entity_poly.type
_entity_poly.pdbx_seq_one_letter_code
_entity_poly.pdbx_strand_id
1 'polypeptide(L)'
;MKQALLHYLFRYLDAYLPANHSILNDSTKRRRLRLFIATASIFDLILFIRLPAAIDIGGVRLPLFLFILTITNLALIWLFITNAKGFQVLIWFFVAIGILHNLVDSYLIPIFPSRTIPFMYMIILSAYLLSGRWLSFFAFATLSVGYTFIAFKSTLNTDNNSIMLTNAIVSGLMVWVLSGIYDYFRETTEQKLIALNQERDKDLKLAAQLQNELVPQSKQYGPYLISARNHSAIAVGGDYYEALRSGNYSWFAIGDVSGHGLQAGMLSMQIRSMLMYLVTELGYNNPRNILVELNNSFYQTVRKLNIRSYMTFLLARLDDNGRLLFTGSHQKVIILRAADKSIEIIPAQGIWLGLAHLNEKSRVFEFETDLKPNDMIFLFTDGLTEGRNQSGEMFGFDRVLNSLRHSFELSESLDEEKIIDRIIVEFDNFCHGQDIEDDLTIFCIRRLSGSNSV
;
A
#
# COMPACT_ATOMS: atom_id res chain seq x y z
N MET A 1 52.20 9.82 -5.76
CA MET A 1 51.70 9.88 -4.37
C MET A 1 50.23 9.46 -4.22
N LYS A 2 49.28 10.11 -4.91
CA LYS A 2 47.82 9.79 -4.84
C LYS A 2 47.48 8.33 -5.17
N GLN A 3 48.07 7.76 -6.23
CA GLN A 3 47.85 6.35 -6.59
C GLN A 3 48.48 5.37 -5.58
N ALA A 4 49.65 5.68 -5.02
CA ALA A 4 50.32 4.84 -4.03
C ALA A 4 49.58 4.81 -2.69
N LEU A 5 49.01 5.94 -2.26
CA LEU A 5 48.19 6.04 -1.06
C LEU A 5 46.87 5.25 -1.21
N LEU A 6 46.21 5.36 -2.37
CA LEU A 6 45.04 4.53 -2.70
C LEU A 6 45.39 3.04 -2.67
N HIS A 7 46.50 2.64 -3.29
CA HIS A 7 46.91 1.24 -3.36
C HIS A 7 47.23 0.64 -1.99
N TYR A 8 47.82 1.44 -1.09
CA TYR A 8 48.08 1.04 0.31
C TYR A 8 46.78 0.89 1.12
N LEU A 9 45.85 1.85 0.99
CA LEU A 9 44.51 1.78 1.60
C LEU A 9 43.69 0.58 1.11
N PHE A 10 43.83 0.21 -0.18
CA PHE A 10 43.15 -0.96 -0.75
C PHE A 10 43.68 -2.29 -0.19
N ARG A 11 45.00 -2.46 -0.06
CA ARG A 11 45.60 -3.64 0.59
C ARG A 11 45.21 -3.76 2.07
N TYR A 12 45.07 -2.64 2.78
CA TYR A 12 44.71 -2.63 4.19
C TYR A 12 43.25 -3.07 4.42
N LEU A 13 42.37 -2.72 3.49
CA LEU A 13 40.96 -3.10 3.47
C LEU A 13 40.73 -4.58 3.16
N ASP A 14 41.50 -5.14 2.23
CA ASP A 14 41.41 -6.56 1.83
C ASP A 14 41.99 -7.51 2.91
N ALA A 15 42.85 -7.02 3.80
CA ALA A 15 43.45 -7.82 4.87
C ALA A 15 42.54 -8.05 6.09
N TYR A 16 41.49 -7.23 6.28
CA TYR A 16 40.63 -7.26 7.48
C TYR A 16 39.23 -7.86 7.24
N LEU A 17 38.83 -8.07 5.99
CA LEU A 17 37.54 -8.68 5.64
C LEU A 17 37.78 -10.02 4.93
N PRO A 18 37.24 -11.15 5.43
CA PRO A 18 37.32 -12.42 4.71
C PRO A 18 36.67 -12.26 3.33
N ALA A 19 37.29 -12.83 2.29
CA ALA A 19 36.88 -12.67 0.88
C ALA A 19 35.40 -13.02 0.60
N ASN A 20 34.75 -13.78 1.49
CA ASN A 20 33.37 -14.25 1.37
C ASN A 20 32.36 -13.46 2.23
N HIS A 21 32.73 -12.32 2.82
CA HIS A 21 31.84 -11.56 3.70
C HIS A 21 30.71 -10.87 2.92
N SER A 22 29.45 -11.04 3.33
CA SER A 22 28.24 -10.60 2.61
C SER A 22 28.20 -9.11 2.25
N ILE A 23 28.86 -8.25 3.03
CA ILE A 23 29.04 -6.82 2.78
C ILE A 23 29.85 -6.54 1.50
N LEU A 24 30.76 -7.45 1.12
CA LEU A 24 31.56 -7.34 -0.10
C LEU A 24 30.79 -7.75 -1.36
N ASN A 25 29.59 -8.33 -1.28
CA ASN A 25 28.80 -8.66 -2.48
C ASN A 25 27.87 -7.52 -2.91
N ASP A 26 27.52 -6.62 -2.00
CA ASP A 26 26.66 -5.47 -2.26
C ASP A 26 27.49 -4.23 -2.62
N SER A 27 27.36 -3.76 -3.87
CA SER A 27 28.11 -2.61 -4.39
C SER A 27 27.82 -1.30 -3.64
N THR A 28 26.60 -1.16 -3.10
CA THR A 28 26.17 0.01 -2.33
C THR A 28 26.79 0.00 -0.94
N LYS A 29 26.80 -1.15 -0.26
CA LYS A 29 27.47 -1.31 1.04
C LYS A 29 28.98 -1.15 0.93
N ARG A 30 29.60 -1.68 -0.13
CA ARG A 30 31.03 -1.45 -0.42
C ARG A 30 31.37 0.03 -0.59
N ARG A 31 30.55 0.77 -1.35
CA ARG A 31 30.79 2.21 -1.56
C ARG A 31 30.62 3.03 -0.27
N ARG A 32 29.65 2.67 0.57
CA ARG A 32 29.45 3.30 1.90
C ARG A 32 30.58 3.00 2.87
N LEU A 33 31.08 1.76 2.91
CA LEU A 33 32.22 1.37 3.72
C LEU A 33 33.49 2.14 3.34
N ARG A 34 33.73 2.34 2.03
CA ARG A 34 34.87 3.13 1.53
C ARG A 34 34.80 4.60 1.94
N LEU A 35 33.61 5.20 1.90
CA LEU A 35 33.39 6.57 2.35
C LEU A 35 33.60 6.72 3.87
N PHE A 36 33.10 5.76 4.65
CA PHE A 36 33.27 5.73 6.11
C PHE A 36 34.75 5.65 6.51
N ILE A 37 35.51 4.74 5.90
CA ILE A 37 36.94 4.59 6.18
C ILE A 37 37.71 5.86 5.80
N ALA A 38 37.40 6.47 4.66
CA ALA A 38 38.01 7.73 4.27
C ALA A 38 37.71 8.86 5.28
N THR A 39 36.47 8.97 5.77
CA THR A 39 36.10 9.97 6.78
C THR A 39 36.71 9.70 8.15
N ALA A 40 36.77 8.43 8.58
CA ALA A 40 37.39 8.03 9.84
C ALA A 40 38.90 8.31 9.81
N SER A 41 39.60 7.95 8.73
CA SER A 41 41.03 8.23 8.57
C SER A 41 41.36 9.73 8.54
N ILE A 42 40.48 10.57 8.00
CA ILE A 42 40.63 12.03 8.04
C ILE A 42 40.42 12.56 9.47
N PHE A 43 39.43 12.03 10.20
CA PHE A 43 39.18 12.37 11.59
C PHE A 43 40.33 11.95 12.51
N ASP A 44 40.91 10.77 12.25
CA ASP A 44 42.07 10.23 12.96
C ASP A 44 43.32 11.07 12.72
N LEU A 45 43.53 11.55 11.49
CA LEU A 45 44.62 12.48 11.16
C LEU A 45 44.48 13.81 11.92
N ILE A 46 43.25 14.29 12.12
CA ILE A 46 42.97 15.53 12.85
C ILE A 46 43.24 15.37 14.36
N LEU A 47 42.87 14.23 14.95
CA LEU A 47 43.12 13.96 16.38
C LEU A 47 44.58 13.62 16.68
N PHE A 48 45.29 12.97 15.76
CA PHE A 48 46.73 12.66 15.85
C PHE A 48 47.60 13.91 16.04
N ILE A 49 47.16 15.06 15.52
CA ILE A 49 47.94 16.31 15.55
C ILE A 49 47.86 17.05 16.90
N ARG A 50 46.95 16.71 17.84
CA ARG A 50 46.63 17.63 18.96
C ARG A 50 46.38 17.09 20.38
N LEU A 51 46.57 15.81 20.70
CA LEU A 51 46.39 15.31 22.08
C LEU A 51 47.72 14.84 22.72
N PRO A 52 48.31 15.59 23.69
CA PRO A 52 49.56 15.19 24.34
C PRO A 52 49.39 14.25 25.55
N ALA A 53 48.18 13.76 25.84
CA ALA A 53 47.90 12.97 27.04
C ALA A 53 48.09 11.45 26.84
N ALA A 54 48.79 10.80 27.77
CA ALA A 54 49.03 9.36 27.82
C ALA A 54 48.59 8.78 29.19
N ILE A 55 48.04 7.56 29.18
CA ILE A 55 47.80 6.75 30.37
C ILE A 55 48.99 5.80 30.54
N ASP A 56 49.54 5.70 31.74
CA ASP A 56 50.58 4.73 32.07
C ASP A 56 49.94 3.48 32.69
N ILE A 57 50.06 2.33 32.02
CA ILE A 57 49.55 1.04 32.52
C ILE A 57 50.74 0.09 32.58
N GLY A 58 51.18 -0.26 33.80
CA GLY A 58 52.26 -1.22 34.00
C GLY A 58 53.63 -0.78 33.45
N GLY A 59 53.91 0.53 33.41
CA GLY A 59 55.17 1.08 32.91
C GLY A 59 55.20 1.33 31.40
N VAL A 60 54.07 1.09 30.71
CA VAL A 60 53.90 1.40 29.30
C VAL A 60 52.96 2.60 29.16
N ARG A 61 53.50 3.72 28.67
CA ARG A 61 52.73 4.93 28.34
C ARG A 61 51.98 4.74 27.04
N LEU A 62 50.67 4.57 27.14
CA LEU A 62 49.75 4.47 25.99
C LEU A 62 49.06 5.83 25.77
N PRO A 63 49.10 6.41 24.55
CA PRO A 63 48.35 7.61 24.23
C PRO A 63 46.84 7.42 24.50
N LEU A 64 46.24 8.29 25.33
CA LEU A 64 44.81 8.24 25.72
C LEU A 64 43.88 8.24 24.49
N PHE A 65 44.33 8.90 23.42
CA PHE A 65 43.64 8.95 22.13
C PHE A 65 43.40 7.55 21.53
N LEU A 66 44.34 6.60 21.64
CA LEU A 66 44.19 5.26 21.05
C LEU A 66 43.06 4.44 21.72
N PHE A 67 42.78 4.70 22.99
CA PHE A 67 41.75 3.99 23.77
C PHE A 67 40.34 4.54 23.46
N ILE A 68 40.21 5.87 23.37
CA ILE A 68 38.96 6.54 22.96
C ILE A 68 38.64 6.19 21.51
N LEU A 69 39.67 6.14 20.65
CA LEU A 69 39.56 5.75 19.25
C LEU A 69 39.01 4.32 19.07
N THR A 70 39.53 3.36 19.82
CA THR A 70 39.09 1.96 19.71
C THR A 70 37.67 1.77 20.20
N ILE A 71 37.28 2.39 21.31
CA ILE A 71 35.91 2.31 21.85
C ILE A 71 34.90 2.97 20.90
N THR A 72 35.22 4.13 20.36
CA THR A 72 34.34 4.86 19.44
C THR A 72 34.17 4.10 18.11
N ASN A 73 35.25 3.52 17.58
CA ASN A 73 35.18 2.70 16.37
C ASN A 73 34.43 1.38 16.60
N LEU A 74 34.61 0.71 17.74
CA LEU A 74 33.86 -0.50 18.08
C LEU A 74 32.36 -0.23 18.25
N ALA A 75 31.98 0.90 18.86
CA ALA A 75 30.59 1.31 19.01
C ALA A 75 29.93 1.66 17.67
N LEU A 76 30.65 2.34 16.78
CA LEU A 76 30.17 2.68 15.43
C LEU A 76 30.06 1.44 14.53
N ILE A 77 30.98 0.48 14.64
CA ILE A 77 30.90 -0.82 13.95
C ILE A 77 29.69 -1.62 14.44
N TRP A 78 29.46 -1.70 15.75
CA TRP A 78 28.31 -2.41 16.33
C TRP A 78 26.96 -1.78 15.93
N LEU A 79 26.88 -0.45 15.87
CA LEU A 79 25.69 0.28 15.42
C LEU A 79 25.47 0.23 13.89
N PHE A 80 26.54 0.14 13.09
CA PHE A 80 26.45 -0.07 11.64
C PHE A 80 25.91 -1.46 11.28
N ILE A 81 26.30 -2.49 12.05
CA ILE A 81 25.83 -3.87 11.86
C ILE A 81 24.32 -4.01 12.18
N THR A 82 23.80 -3.21 13.12
CA THR A 82 22.40 -3.32 13.61
C THR A 82 21.37 -2.51 12.80
N ASN A 83 21.79 -1.78 11.76
CA ASN A 83 20.91 -1.15 10.76
C ASN A 83 19.82 -0.20 11.34
N ALA A 84 20.12 0.52 12.42
CA ALA A 84 19.16 1.42 13.06
C ALA A 84 18.90 2.69 12.23
N LYS A 85 17.62 3.02 11.99
CA LYS A 85 17.14 4.21 11.23
C LYS A 85 17.61 5.58 11.77
N GLY A 86 18.37 5.62 12.86
CA GLY A 86 18.94 6.84 13.47
C GLY A 86 20.45 7.02 13.27
N PHE A 87 21.12 6.16 12.49
CA PHE A 87 22.60 6.15 12.35
C PHE A 87 23.20 7.51 11.99
N GLN A 88 22.57 8.26 11.08
CA GLN A 88 23.05 9.58 10.68
C GLN A 88 22.89 10.62 11.80
N VAL A 89 21.75 10.61 12.50
CA VAL A 89 21.49 11.53 13.62
C VAL A 89 22.45 11.25 14.78
N LEU A 90 22.74 9.98 15.07
CA LEU A 90 23.63 9.58 16.14
C LEU A 90 25.09 9.99 15.87
N ILE A 91 25.57 9.81 14.63
CA ILE A 91 26.92 10.26 14.23
C ILE A 91 27.05 11.77 14.38
N TRP A 92 26.09 12.53 13.85
CA TRP A 92 26.11 13.98 13.96
C TRP A 92 25.93 14.47 15.40
N PHE A 93 25.19 13.74 16.23
CA PHE A 93 25.04 14.00 17.67
C PHE A 93 26.37 13.82 18.43
N PHE A 94 27.09 12.71 18.19
CA PHE A 94 28.39 12.49 18.82
C PHE A 94 29.47 13.45 18.32
N VAL A 95 29.47 13.79 17.03
CA VAL A 95 30.37 14.82 16.47
C VAL A 95 30.05 16.19 17.05
N ALA A 96 28.77 16.55 17.18
CA ALA A 96 28.35 17.81 17.79
C ALA A 96 28.73 17.88 19.28
N ILE A 97 28.48 16.83 20.06
CA ILE A 97 28.89 16.76 21.47
C ILE A 97 30.41 16.87 21.60
N GLY A 98 31.18 16.17 20.77
CA GLY A 98 32.64 16.23 20.80
C GLY A 98 33.19 17.64 20.50
N ILE A 99 32.61 18.34 19.53
CA ILE A 99 33.00 19.72 19.20
C ILE A 99 32.59 20.69 20.31
N LEU A 100 31.40 20.50 20.88
CA LEU A 100 30.82 21.39 21.87
C LEU A 100 31.47 21.23 23.26
N HIS A 101 31.85 20.00 23.64
CA HIS A 101 32.69 19.73 24.80
C HIS A 101 34.04 20.45 24.70
N ASN A 102 34.67 20.42 23.52
CA ASN A 102 35.94 21.12 23.27
C ASN A 102 35.79 22.65 23.33
N LEU A 103 34.65 23.19 22.88
CA LEU A 103 34.27 24.61 22.97
C LEU A 103 34.12 25.07 24.42
N VAL A 104 33.45 24.28 25.26
CA VAL A 104 33.21 24.60 26.67
C VAL A 104 34.52 24.56 27.47
N ASP A 105 35.33 23.52 27.30
CA ASP A 105 36.58 23.35 28.04
C ASP A 105 37.63 24.40 27.66
N SER A 106 37.74 24.75 26.38
CA SER A 106 38.82 25.65 25.90
C SER A 106 38.54 27.13 26.15
N TYR A 107 37.26 27.55 26.21
CA TYR A 107 36.91 28.97 26.22
C TYR A 107 35.88 29.40 27.27
N LEU A 108 34.93 28.54 27.67
CA LEU A 108 33.86 28.96 28.59
C LEU A 108 34.18 28.71 30.06
N ILE A 109 34.87 27.61 30.40
CA ILE A 109 35.28 27.32 31.79
C ILE A 109 36.17 28.41 32.41
N PRO A 110 37.09 29.06 31.68
CA PRO A 110 37.87 30.18 32.22
C PRO A 110 37.03 31.45 32.46
N ILE A 111 35.89 31.62 31.79
CA ILE A 111 35.08 32.85 31.79
C ILE A 111 33.83 32.73 32.67
N PHE A 112 33.22 31.53 32.79
CA PHE A 112 32.04 31.24 33.58
C PHE A 112 32.24 29.95 34.40
N PRO A 113 32.51 30.03 35.73
CA PRO A 113 32.91 28.85 36.52
C PRO A 113 31.81 27.81 36.73
N SER A 114 30.53 28.19 36.63
CA SER A 114 29.41 27.27 36.81
C SER A 114 29.09 26.55 35.50
N ARG A 115 29.38 25.25 35.43
CA ARG A 115 29.20 24.36 34.26
C ARG A 115 27.75 24.22 33.74
N THR A 116 26.76 24.86 34.38
CA THR A 116 25.32 24.65 34.15
C THR A 116 24.71 25.48 33.01
N ILE A 117 25.18 26.70 32.77
CA ILE A 117 24.57 27.63 31.79
C ILE A 117 24.87 27.24 30.33
N PRO A 118 26.12 26.88 29.94
CA PRO A 118 26.40 26.41 28.59
C PRO A 118 25.66 25.11 28.26
N PHE A 119 25.52 24.22 29.24
CA PHE A 119 24.82 22.95 29.11
C PHE A 119 23.32 23.13 28.79
N MET A 120 22.65 24.14 29.37
CA MET A 120 21.26 24.48 29.04
C MET A 120 21.12 24.99 27.60
N TYR A 121 22.05 25.82 27.11
CA TYR A 121 22.06 26.24 25.69
C TYR A 121 22.28 25.05 24.74
N MET A 122 23.10 24.07 25.11
CA MET A 122 23.26 22.85 24.31
C MET A 122 21.98 22.01 24.26
N ILE A 123 21.28 21.87 25.39
CA ILE A 123 20.01 21.12 25.46
C ILE A 123 18.94 21.82 24.61
N ILE A 124 18.87 23.16 24.65
CA ILE A 124 17.92 23.94 23.84
C ILE A 124 18.27 23.83 22.34
N LEU A 125 19.55 23.92 21.97
CA LEU A 125 20.00 23.84 20.57
C LEU A 125 19.88 22.42 20.00
N SER A 126 20.17 21.39 20.79
CA SER A 126 19.99 19.98 20.41
C SER A 126 18.51 19.60 20.30
N ALA A 127 17.66 20.08 21.22
CA ALA A 127 16.20 19.97 21.11
C ALA A 127 15.66 20.68 19.85
N TYR A 128 16.24 21.83 19.47
CA TYR A 128 15.90 22.53 18.24
C TYR A 128 16.40 21.82 16.97
N LEU A 129 17.60 21.23 16.99
CA LEU A 129 18.15 20.41 15.89
C LEU A 129 17.36 19.11 15.69
N LEU A 130 16.80 18.55 16.76
CA LEU A 130 15.88 17.41 16.72
C LEU A 130 14.49 17.75 16.12
N SER A 131 14.16 19.03 15.89
CA SER A 131 12.88 19.47 15.32
C SER A 131 12.79 19.39 13.77
N GLY A 132 13.81 18.86 13.10
CA GLY A 132 13.65 18.28 11.75
C GLY A 132 13.61 19.26 10.57
N ARG A 133 14.10 20.51 10.69
CA ARG A 133 14.20 21.43 9.54
C ARG A 133 15.66 21.77 9.19
N TRP A 134 16.07 21.37 7.98
CA TRP A 134 17.43 21.37 7.41
C TRP A 134 18.17 22.71 7.38
N LEU A 135 17.48 23.84 7.58
CA LEU A 135 18.10 25.16 7.70
C LEU A 135 19.08 25.23 8.90
N SER A 136 18.84 24.41 9.93
CA SER A 136 19.68 24.30 11.11
C SER A 136 21.02 23.58 10.84
N PHE A 137 21.05 22.63 9.90
CA PHE A 137 22.29 21.96 9.47
C PHE A 137 23.21 22.93 8.70
N PHE A 138 22.64 23.72 7.78
CA PHE A 138 23.41 24.73 7.05
C PHE A 138 23.91 25.83 7.97
N ALA A 139 23.08 26.33 8.90
CA ALA A 139 23.53 27.29 9.91
C ALA A 139 24.68 26.73 10.78
N PHE A 140 24.60 25.45 11.18
CA PHE A 140 25.65 24.81 11.97
C PHE A 140 26.95 24.59 11.17
N ALA A 141 26.86 24.17 9.90
CA ALA A 141 28.04 24.01 9.04
C ALA A 141 28.74 25.35 8.80
N THR A 142 27.98 26.42 8.55
CA THR A 142 28.52 27.78 8.38
C THR A 142 29.17 28.29 9.68
N LEU A 143 28.54 28.07 10.83
CA LEU A 143 29.09 28.44 12.15
C LEU A 143 30.34 27.63 12.51
N SER A 144 30.37 26.33 12.18
CA SER A 144 31.50 25.44 12.44
C SER A 144 32.73 25.82 11.59
N VAL A 145 32.52 26.20 10.32
CA VAL A 145 33.59 26.74 9.45
C VAL A 145 34.09 28.09 9.98
N GLY A 146 33.18 28.99 10.37
CA GLY A 146 33.53 30.28 10.99
C GLY A 146 34.30 30.13 12.32
N TYR A 147 34.01 29.09 13.10
CA TYR A 147 34.70 28.81 14.35
C TYR A 147 36.08 28.16 14.15
N THR A 148 36.19 27.20 13.24
CA THR A 148 37.49 26.59 12.85
C THR A 148 38.45 27.67 12.35
N PHE A 149 37.91 28.67 11.67
CA PHE A 149 38.60 29.86 11.19
C PHE A 149 39.17 30.75 12.31
N ILE A 150 38.40 31.05 13.37
CA ILE A 150 38.85 31.86 14.52
C ILE A 150 39.90 31.09 15.34
N ALA A 151 39.66 29.80 15.61
CA ALA A 151 40.57 28.96 16.39
C ALA A 151 41.92 28.75 15.70
N PHE A 152 41.94 28.65 14.36
CA PHE A 152 43.18 28.47 13.59
C PHE A 152 43.99 29.77 13.47
N LYS A 153 43.33 30.92 13.23
CA LYS A 153 43.97 32.26 13.25
C LYS A 153 44.64 32.55 14.59
N SER A 154 43.95 32.23 15.69
CA SER A 154 44.49 32.35 17.05
C SER A 154 45.67 31.42 17.33
N THR A 155 45.83 30.31 16.59
CA THR A 155 46.94 29.38 16.83
C THR A 155 48.21 29.71 16.01
N LEU A 156 48.08 30.36 14.85
CA LEU A 156 49.22 30.54 13.91
C LEU A 156 49.75 31.97 13.78
N ASN A 157 49.16 32.95 14.47
CA ASN A 157 49.64 34.34 14.56
C ASN A 157 50.11 34.96 13.21
N THR A 158 49.38 34.70 12.13
CA THR A 158 49.74 35.11 10.75
C THR A 158 48.60 35.89 10.10
N ASP A 159 48.91 37.10 9.60
CA ASP A 159 47.97 38.04 8.97
C ASP A 159 47.65 37.73 7.49
N ASN A 160 47.55 36.46 7.11
CA ASN A 160 47.39 36.08 5.71
C ASN A 160 45.91 35.89 5.32
N ASN A 161 45.29 36.96 4.82
CA ASN A 161 43.93 36.96 4.25
C ASN A 161 43.73 35.92 3.11
N SER A 162 44.82 35.51 2.45
CA SER A 162 44.82 34.48 1.40
C SER A 162 44.34 33.11 1.88
N ILE A 163 44.70 32.70 3.10
CA ILE A 163 44.33 31.40 3.68
C ILE A 163 42.83 31.36 4.01
N MET A 164 42.25 32.49 4.41
CA MET A 164 40.82 32.61 4.69
C MET A 164 39.97 32.38 3.43
N LEU A 165 40.39 33.01 2.34
CA LEU A 165 39.71 32.91 1.05
C LEU A 165 39.76 31.48 0.51
N THR A 166 40.91 30.80 0.61
CA THR A 166 41.04 29.41 0.18
C THR A 166 40.12 28.47 0.94
N ASN A 167 40.01 28.60 2.26
CA ASN A 167 39.16 27.72 3.07
C ASN A 167 37.66 27.99 2.85
N ALA A 168 37.24 29.24 2.73
CA ALA A 168 35.85 29.58 2.41
C ALA A 168 35.42 29.01 1.05
N ILE A 169 36.31 29.08 0.04
CA ILE A 169 36.09 28.49 -1.28
C ILE A 169 35.97 26.97 -1.16
N VAL A 170 36.86 26.30 -0.42
CA VAL A 170 36.82 24.83 -0.24
C VAL A 170 35.56 24.37 0.49
N SER A 171 35.13 25.07 1.54
CA SER A 171 33.89 24.74 2.26
C SER A 171 32.64 24.97 1.40
N GLY A 172 32.58 26.08 0.66
CA GLY A 172 31.50 26.33 -0.30
C GLY A 172 31.44 25.27 -1.39
N LEU A 173 32.60 24.86 -1.94
CA LEU A 173 32.70 23.76 -2.90
C LEU A 173 32.24 22.43 -2.30
N MET A 174 32.59 22.14 -1.05
CA MET A 174 32.18 20.90 -0.38
C MET A 174 30.65 20.85 -0.20
N VAL A 175 30.04 21.95 0.25
CA VAL A 175 28.57 22.05 0.38
C VAL A 175 27.90 21.89 -0.97
N TRP A 176 28.42 22.55 -2.01
CA TRP A 176 27.90 22.44 -3.37
C TRP A 176 27.97 21.00 -3.92
N VAL A 177 29.11 20.32 -3.73
CA VAL A 177 29.29 18.91 -4.14
C VAL A 177 28.35 17.98 -3.36
N LEU A 178 28.22 18.16 -2.04
CA LEU A 178 27.34 17.34 -1.22
C LEU A 178 25.85 17.57 -1.55
N SER A 179 25.45 18.81 -1.84
CA SER A 179 24.11 19.13 -2.33
C SER A 179 23.84 18.43 -3.65
N GLY A 180 24.74 18.54 -4.63
CA GLY A 180 24.59 17.86 -5.92
C GLY A 180 24.52 16.34 -5.80
N ILE A 181 25.28 15.73 -4.88
CA ILE A 181 25.17 14.29 -4.59
C ILE A 181 23.81 13.95 -3.97
N TYR A 182 23.31 14.77 -3.05
CA TYR A 182 22.01 14.57 -2.41
C TYR A 182 20.87 14.69 -3.41
N ASP A 183 20.84 15.76 -4.21
CA ASP A 183 19.81 16.00 -5.23
C ASP A 183 19.80 14.83 -6.22
N TYR A 184 20.98 14.38 -6.66
CA TYR A 184 21.10 13.19 -7.50
C TYR A 184 20.51 11.92 -6.86
N PHE A 185 20.80 11.66 -5.58
CA PHE A 185 20.24 10.48 -4.88
C PHE A 185 18.72 10.59 -4.70
N ARG A 186 18.24 11.78 -4.31
CA ARG A 186 16.83 12.05 -4.11
C ARG A 186 16.05 11.84 -5.41
N GLU A 187 16.49 12.48 -6.49
CA GLU A 187 15.87 12.33 -7.82
C GLU A 187 15.89 10.86 -8.26
N THR A 188 17.01 10.15 -8.09
CA THR A 188 17.10 8.74 -8.46
C THR A 188 16.13 7.87 -7.65
N THR A 189 15.95 8.15 -6.35
CA THR A 189 15.01 7.40 -5.50
C THR A 189 13.57 7.72 -5.84
N GLU A 190 13.23 9.00 -6.06
CA GLU A 190 11.90 9.42 -6.48
C GLU A 190 11.54 8.82 -7.85
N GLN A 191 12.46 8.85 -8.82
CA GLN A 191 12.27 8.23 -10.14
C GLN A 191 12.06 6.72 -10.04
N LYS A 192 12.83 6.00 -9.21
CA LYS A 192 12.63 4.56 -8.99
C LYS A 192 11.29 4.26 -8.35
N LEU A 193 10.85 5.07 -7.39
CA LEU A 193 9.55 4.90 -6.74
C LEU A 193 8.41 5.13 -7.75
N ILE A 194 8.51 6.17 -8.57
CA ILE A 194 7.55 6.45 -9.64
C ILE A 194 7.52 5.30 -10.65
N ALA A 195 8.68 4.82 -11.10
CA ALA A 195 8.76 3.71 -12.05
C ALA A 195 8.15 2.42 -11.48
N LEU A 196 8.41 2.09 -10.21
CA LEU A 196 7.83 0.92 -9.54
C LEU A 196 6.31 1.03 -9.38
N ASN A 197 5.81 2.21 -9.00
CA ASN A 197 4.38 2.46 -8.92
C ASN A 197 3.72 2.33 -10.30
N GLN A 198 4.35 2.89 -11.34
CA GLN A 198 3.86 2.76 -12.72
C GLN A 198 3.82 1.31 -13.21
N GLU A 199 4.83 0.50 -12.86
CA GLU A 199 4.85 -0.93 -13.18
C GLU A 199 3.72 -1.67 -12.46
N ARG A 200 3.57 -1.46 -11.16
CA ARG A 200 2.48 -2.03 -10.36
C ARG A 200 1.10 -1.63 -10.90
N ASP A 201 0.92 -0.36 -11.28
CA ASP A 201 -0.34 0.13 -11.80
C ASP A 201 -0.65 -0.45 -13.19
N LYS A 202 0.37 -0.77 -14.00
CA LYS A 202 0.20 -1.52 -15.26
C LYS A 202 -0.29 -2.94 -15.00
N ASP A 203 0.33 -3.65 -14.05
CA ASP A 203 -0.06 -5.02 -13.71
C ASP A 203 -1.50 -5.08 -13.17
N LEU A 204 -1.88 -4.13 -12.32
CA LEU A 204 -3.25 -4.02 -11.82
C LEU A 204 -4.25 -3.71 -12.94
N LYS A 205 -3.90 -2.84 -13.89
CA LYS A 205 -4.75 -2.58 -15.07
C LYS A 205 -4.90 -3.80 -15.97
N LEU A 206 -3.84 -4.59 -16.13
CA LEU A 206 -3.93 -5.83 -16.91
C LEU A 206 -4.86 -6.84 -16.22
N ALA A 207 -4.73 -7.02 -14.91
CA ALA A 207 -5.63 -7.87 -14.14
C ALA A 207 -7.09 -7.39 -14.23
N ALA A 208 -7.32 -6.07 -14.17
CA ALA A 208 -8.62 -5.45 -14.37
C ALA A 208 -9.23 -5.80 -15.73
N GLN A 209 -8.43 -5.65 -16.79
CA GLN A 209 -8.84 -5.97 -18.16
C GLN A 209 -9.25 -7.43 -18.28
N LEU A 210 -8.45 -8.36 -17.73
CA LEU A 210 -8.78 -9.77 -17.73
C LEU A 210 -10.09 -10.08 -16.98
N GLN A 211 -10.32 -9.46 -15.82
CA GLN A 211 -11.57 -9.63 -15.08
C GLN A 211 -12.77 -9.11 -15.88
N ASN A 212 -12.63 -7.94 -16.51
CA ASN A 212 -13.67 -7.32 -17.32
C ASN A 212 -14.01 -8.09 -18.60
N GLU A 213 -13.02 -8.74 -19.22
CA GLU A 213 -13.25 -9.59 -20.41
C GLU A 213 -14.02 -10.88 -20.09
N LEU A 214 -13.98 -11.32 -18.82
CA LEU A 214 -14.66 -12.53 -18.37
C LEU A 214 -16.14 -12.31 -18.05
N VAL A 215 -16.58 -11.06 -17.93
CA VAL A 215 -17.96 -10.69 -17.68
C VAL A 215 -18.91 -11.24 -18.77
N PRO A 216 -20.17 -11.60 -18.45
CA PRO A 216 -21.14 -12.08 -19.44
C PRO A 216 -21.22 -11.24 -20.72
N GLN A 217 -20.98 -11.87 -21.88
CA GLN A 217 -20.93 -11.18 -23.17
C GLN A 217 -22.27 -11.13 -23.91
N SER A 218 -23.19 -12.07 -23.63
CA SER A 218 -24.51 -12.09 -24.26
C SER A 218 -25.48 -11.21 -23.48
N LYS A 219 -26.34 -10.48 -24.20
CA LYS A 219 -27.48 -9.78 -23.58
C LYS A 219 -28.67 -10.68 -23.29
N GLN A 220 -28.65 -11.93 -23.78
CA GLN A 220 -29.77 -12.86 -23.66
C GLN A 220 -29.31 -14.29 -23.34
N TYR A 221 -29.98 -14.94 -22.40
CA TYR A 221 -29.75 -16.33 -22.00
C TYR A 221 -31.08 -17.07 -21.89
N GLY A 222 -31.46 -17.81 -22.94
CA GLY A 222 -32.80 -18.40 -23.05
C GLY A 222 -33.87 -17.29 -23.19
N PRO A 223 -35.00 -17.37 -22.47
CA PRO A 223 -36.04 -16.35 -22.51
C PRO A 223 -35.76 -15.14 -21.58
N TYR A 224 -34.50 -14.93 -21.19
CA TYR A 224 -34.11 -13.89 -20.23
C TYR A 224 -33.16 -12.88 -20.85
N LEU A 225 -33.53 -11.60 -20.81
CA LEU A 225 -32.65 -10.48 -21.13
C LEU A 225 -31.91 -10.01 -19.90
N ILE A 226 -30.67 -9.56 -20.10
CA ILE A 226 -29.74 -9.18 -19.06
C ILE A 226 -29.23 -7.79 -19.34
N SER A 227 -29.28 -6.95 -18.31
CA SER A 227 -28.52 -5.72 -18.24
C SER A 227 -27.76 -5.67 -16.94
N ALA A 228 -26.50 -5.28 -17.02
CA ALA A 228 -25.65 -5.10 -15.85
C ALA A 228 -24.82 -3.83 -15.98
N ARG A 229 -24.44 -3.27 -14.83
CA ARG A 229 -23.50 -2.17 -14.69
C ARG A 229 -22.59 -2.52 -13.53
N ASN A 230 -21.29 -2.52 -13.77
CA ASN A 230 -20.27 -2.67 -12.74
C ASN A 230 -19.38 -1.43 -12.78
N HIS A 231 -19.20 -0.81 -11.62
CA HIS A 231 -18.29 0.29 -11.39
C HIS A 231 -17.34 -0.13 -10.28
N SER A 232 -16.10 -0.48 -10.64
CA SER A 232 -15.09 -0.86 -9.66
C SER A 232 -14.46 0.38 -9.00
N ALA A 233 -14.33 0.40 -7.67
CA ALA A 233 -13.68 1.47 -6.93
C ALA A 233 -12.15 1.46 -7.12
N ILE A 234 -11.58 0.28 -7.37
CA ILE A 234 -10.15 0.06 -7.65
C ILE A 234 -10.01 -0.67 -8.98
N ALA A 235 -8.80 -0.71 -9.55
CA ALA A 235 -8.53 -1.42 -10.79
C ALA A 235 -9.08 -2.87 -10.81
N VAL A 236 -8.99 -3.63 -9.71
CA VAL A 236 -9.49 -5.01 -9.63
C VAL A 236 -10.49 -5.10 -8.49
N GLY A 237 -11.71 -5.50 -8.79
CA GLY A 237 -12.82 -5.54 -7.84
C GLY A 237 -13.06 -6.90 -7.18
N GLY A 238 -13.67 -6.88 -6.00
CA GLY A 238 -14.19 -8.06 -5.29
C GLY A 238 -15.55 -8.52 -5.82
N ASP A 239 -16.30 -7.57 -6.39
CA ASP A 239 -17.60 -7.80 -7.00
C ASP A 239 -17.55 -8.82 -8.14
N TYR A 240 -18.57 -9.66 -8.18
CA TYR A 240 -18.74 -10.74 -9.14
C TYR A 240 -20.19 -10.82 -9.59
N TYR A 241 -20.37 -10.95 -10.90
CA TYR A 241 -21.63 -11.42 -11.45
C TYR A 241 -21.40 -12.33 -12.66
N GLU A 242 -22.36 -13.20 -12.92
CA GLU A 242 -22.27 -14.19 -13.97
C GLU A 242 -23.63 -14.51 -14.56
N ALA A 243 -23.60 -14.83 -15.86
CA ALA A 243 -24.74 -15.35 -16.59
C ALA A 243 -24.25 -16.44 -17.55
N LEU A 244 -24.85 -17.62 -17.45
CA LEU A 244 -24.54 -18.74 -18.34
C LEU A 244 -25.78 -19.59 -18.60
N ARG A 245 -25.77 -20.29 -19.73
CA ARG A 245 -26.84 -21.22 -20.12
C ARG A 245 -26.27 -22.63 -20.14
N SER A 246 -26.95 -23.57 -19.49
CA SER A 246 -26.62 -25.00 -19.53
C SER A 246 -27.90 -25.82 -19.64
N GLY A 247 -28.06 -26.53 -20.76
CA GLY A 247 -29.29 -27.24 -21.09
C GLY A 247 -30.51 -26.32 -21.10
N ASN A 248 -31.54 -26.69 -20.33
CA ASN A 248 -32.81 -25.96 -20.22
C ASN A 248 -32.82 -24.88 -19.12
N TYR A 249 -31.65 -24.59 -18.53
CA TYR A 249 -31.54 -23.66 -17.40
C TYR A 249 -30.62 -22.49 -17.73
N SER A 250 -31.08 -21.29 -17.42
CA SER A 250 -30.28 -20.08 -17.34
C SER A 250 -29.86 -19.86 -15.89
N TRP A 251 -28.56 -19.66 -15.68
CA TRP A 251 -27.95 -19.50 -14.38
C TRP A 251 -27.43 -18.09 -14.23
N PHE A 252 -27.70 -17.50 -13.07
CA PHE A 252 -27.30 -16.15 -12.72
C PHE A 252 -26.67 -16.16 -11.35
N ALA A 253 -25.52 -15.52 -11.21
CA ALA A 253 -24.89 -15.34 -9.91
C ALA A 253 -24.49 -13.89 -9.70
N ILE A 254 -24.50 -13.49 -8.44
CA ILE A 254 -23.92 -12.23 -7.97
C ILE A 254 -23.28 -12.48 -6.61
N GLY A 255 -22.22 -11.76 -6.31
CA GLY A 255 -21.61 -11.80 -5.00
C GLY A 255 -20.46 -10.81 -4.87
N ASP A 256 -20.02 -10.64 -3.63
CA ASP A 256 -18.89 -9.78 -3.30
C ASP A 256 -17.95 -10.49 -2.32
N VAL A 257 -16.66 -10.44 -2.62
CA VAL A 257 -15.59 -11.01 -1.81
C VAL A 257 -15.11 -9.95 -0.83
N SER A 258 -15.09 -10.27 0.46
CA SER A 258 -14.64 -9.34 1.50
C SER A 258 -13.24 -8.76 1.21
N GLY A 259 -13.16 -7.43 1.21
CA GLY A 259 -11.95 -6.68 0.88
C GLY A 259 -11.84 -6.41 -0.63
N HIS A 260 -10.87 -5.60 -1.04
CA HIS A 260 -10.79 -5.13 -2.43
C HIS A 260 -9.41 -5.41 -3.05
N GLY A 261 -9.29 -5.22 -4.36
CA GLY A 261 -8.03 -5.36 -5.10
C GLY A 261 -7.73 -6.79 -5.55
N LEU A 262 -6.45 -7.04 -5.88
CA LEU A 262 -6.04 -8.26 -6.59
C LEU A 262 -6.40 -9.56 -5.84
N GLN A 263 -6.29 -9.58 -4.51
CA GLN A 263 -6.63 -10.78 -3.73
C GLN A 263 -8.13 -11.13 -3.86
N ALA A 264 -9.01 -10.14 -3.75
CA ALA A 264 -10.45 -10.32 -3.87
C ALA A 264 -10.83 -10.76 -5.29
N GLY A 265 -10.26 -10.11 -6.31
CA GLY A 265 -10.47 -10.50 -7.72
C GLY A 265 -9.99 -11.92 -8.05
N MET A 266 -8.86 -12.37 -7.51
CA MET A 266 -8.41 -13.76 -7.71
C MET A 266 -9.35 -14.78 -7.07
N LEU A 267 -9.90 -14.45 -5.90
CA LEU A 267 -10.86 -15.29 -5.19
C LEU A 267 -12.21 -15.36 -5.92
N SER A 268 -12.69 -14.25 -6.49
CA SER A 268 -13.90 -14.24 -7.31
C SER A 268 -13.72 -15.04 -8.61
N MET A 269 -12.55 -14.95 -9.25
CA MET A 269 -12.21 -15.79 -10.42
C MET A 269 -12.19 -17.29 -10.09
N GLN A 270 -11.71 -17.68 -8.91
CA GLN A 270 -11.78 -19.08 -8.48
C GLN A 270 -13.23 -19.57 -8.39
N ILE A 271 -14.10 -18.79 -7.75
CA ILE A 271 -15.53 -19.10 -7.63
C ILE A 271 -16.17 -19.21 -9.02
N ARG A 272 -15.86 -18.29 -9.93
CA ARG A 272 -16.28 -18.33 -11.32
C ARG A 272 -15.89 -19.64 -12.00
N SER A 273 -14.59 -19.96 -12.02
CA SER A 273 -14.09 -21.17 -12.71
C SER A 273 -14.74 -22.44 -12.16
N MET A 274 -14.92 -22.51 -10.85
CA MET A 274 -15.58 -23.65 -10.22
C MET A 274 -17.08 -23.70 -10.54
N LEU A 275 -17.78 -22.55 -10.53
CA LEU A 275 -19.19 -22.48 -10.92
C LEU A 275 -19.39 -22.96 -12.35
N MET A 276 -18.58 -22.45 -13.28
CA MET A 276 -18.61 -22.88 -14.68
C MET A 276 -18.42 -24.39 -14.79
N TYR A 277 -17.37 -24.93 -14.15
CA TYR A 277 -17.08 -26.37 -14.16
C TYR A 277 -18.23 -27.22 -13.60
N LEU A 278 -18.80 -26.84 -12.44
CA LEU A 278 -19.91 -27.57 -11.81
C LEU A 278 -21.16 -27.60 -12.71
N VAL A 279 -21.45 -26.49 -13.39
CA VAL A 279 -22.69 -26.34 -14.17
C VAL A 279 -22.55 -26.87 -15.60
N THR A 280 -21.41 -26.67 -16.27
CA THR A 280 -21.22 -27.06 -17.68
C THR A 280 -20.64 -28.46 -17.82
N GLU A 281 -19.59 -28.80 -17.06
CA GLU A 281 -18.87 -30.07 -17.23
C GLU A 281 -19.49 -31.19 -16.38
N LEU A 282 -19.82 -30.91 -15.12
CA LEU A 282 -20.42 -31.91 -14.22
C LEU A 282 -21.96 -31.95 -14.30
N GLY A 283 -22.58 -30.98 -14.96
CA GLY A 283 -24.03 -30.97 -15.19
C GLY A 283 -24.87 -30.84 -13.91
N TYR A 284 -24.34 -30.21 -12.86
CA TYR A 284 -25.11 -29.96 -11.64
C TYR A 284 -26.32 -29.09 -11.98
N ASN A 285 -27.51 -29.54 -11.56
CA ASN A 285 -28.76 -28.85 -11.86
C ASN A 285 -29.39 -28.18 -10.63
N ASN A 286 -28.96 -28.49 -9.41
CA ASN A 286 -29.54 -27.93 -8.19
C ASN A 286 -28.63 -26.83 -7.61
N PRO A 287 -29.12 -25.57 -7.42
CA PRO A 287 -28.33 -24.47 -6.89
C PRO A 287 -27.72 -24.74 -5.51
N ARG A 288 -28.48 -25.38 -4.60
CA ARG A 288 -28.00 -25.71 -3.25
C ARG A 288 -26.77 -26.61 -3.30
N ASN A 289 -26.77 -27.64 -4.14
CA ASN A 289 -25.61 -28.54 -4.25
C ASN A 289 -24.37 -27.81 -4.77
N ILE A 290 -24.55 -26.93 -5.76
CA ILE A 290 -23.46 -26.10 -6.30
C ILE A 290 -22.91 -25.16 -5.22
N LEU A 291 -23.77 -24.49 -4.46
CA LEU A 291 -23.36 -23.59 -3.38
C LEU A 291 -22.51 -24.31 -2.32
N VAL A 292 -22.88 -25.54 -1.97
CA VAL A 292 -22.12 -26.36 -0.99
C VAL A 292 -20.72 -26.67 -1.50
N GLU A 293 -20.59 -27.08 -2.76
CA GLU A 293 -19.29 -27.36 -3.39
C GLU A 293 -18.43 -26.09 -3.49
N LEU A 294 -19.03 -24.98 -3.95
CA LEU A 294 -18.36 -23.68 -4.01
C LEU A 294 -17.84 -23.25 -2.63
N ASN A 295 -18.69 -23.32 -1.60
CA ASN A 295 -18.29 -22.97 -0.25
C ASN A 295 -17.12 -23.83 0.24
N ASN A 296 -17.20 -25.15 0.07
CA ASN A 296 -16.21 -26.06 0.64
C ASN A 296 -14.84 -25.89 -0.04
N SER A 297 -14.82 -25.68 -1.36
CA SER A 297 -13.60 -25.35 -2.10
C SER A 297 -13.03 -23.99 -1.69
N PHE A 298 -13.90 -22.98 -1.56
CA PHE A 298 -13.49 -21.65 -1.14
C PHE A 298 -12.94 -21.65 0.30
N TYR A 299 -13.62 -22.32 1.22
CA TYR A 299 -13.20 -22.53 2.60
C TYR A 299 -11.83 -23.21 2.68
N GLN A 300 -11.60 -24.27 1.90
CA GLN A 300 -10.29 -24.92 1.86
C GLN A 300 -9.20 -23.96 1.35
N THR A 301 -9.51 -23.14 0.35
CA THR A 301 -8.57 -22.19 -0.25
C THR A 301 -8.17 -21.11 0.74
N VAL A 302 -9.13 -20.43 1.37
CA VAL A 302 -8.84 -19.36 2.34
C VAL A 302 -8.08 -19.89 3.56
N ARG A 303 -8.41 -21.12 4.02
CA ARG A 303 -7.69 -21.79 5.11
C ARG A 303 -6.27 -22.17 4.73
N LYS A 304 -6.05 -22.68 3.52
CA LYS A 304 -4.72 -23.06 3.02
C LYS A 304 -3.81 -21.85 2.83
N LEU A 305 -4.37 -20.73 2.38
CA LEU A 305 -3.64 -19.47 2.19
C LEU A 305 -3.49 -18.66 3.49
N ASN A 306 -4.11 -19.09 4.59
CA ASN A 306 -4.16 -18.38 5.87
C ASN A 306 -4.65 -16.92 5.74
N ILE A 307 -5.66 -16.72 4.88
CA ILE A 307 -6.32 -15.43 4.65
C ILE A 307 -7.70 -15.43 5.29
N ARG A 308 -8.11 -14.28 5.83
CA ARG A 308 -9.44 -14.08 6.43
C ARG A 308 -10.38 -13.43 5.42
N SER A 309 -10.74 -14.18 4.39
CA SER A 309 -11.67 -13.75 3.35
C SER A 309 -12.93 -14.60 3.37
N TYR A 310 -14.08 -13.98 3.09
CA TYR A 310 -15.37 -14.62 2.87
C TYR A 310 -16.01 -14.00 1.63
N MET A 311 -17.04 -14.64 1.08
CA MET A 311 -17.77 -14.09 -0.06
C MET A 311 -19.28 -14.15 0.21
N THR A 312 -19.93 -13.01 0.09
CA THR A 312 -21.39 -12.95 -0.01
C THR A 312 -21.78 -13.42 -1.42
N PHE A 313 -22.76 -14.30 -1.56
CA PHE A 313 -23.03 -14.94 -2.85
C PHE A 313 -24.49 -15.35 -2.98
N LEU A 314 -25.06 -15.13 -4.15
CA LEU A 314 -26.38 -15.58 -4.56
C LEU A 314 -26.24 -16.36 -5.87
N LEU A 315 -26.84 -17.54 -5.92
CA LEU A 315 -26.94 -18.34 -7.13
C LEU A 315 -28.41 -18.59 -7.46
N ALA A 316 -28.81 -18.20 -8.66
CA ALA A 316 -30.15 -18.36 -9.20
C ALA A 316 -30.12 -19.25 -10.45
N ARG A 317 -31.14 -20.09 -10.57
CA ARG A 317 -31.43 -20.94 -11.72
C ARG A 317 -32.85 -20.68 -12.18
N LEU A 318 -33.01 -20.35 -13.45
CA LEU A 318 -34.27 -20.17 -14.12
C LEU A 318 -34.45 -21.22 -15.21
N ASP A 319 -35.58 -21.90 -15.22
CA ASP A 319 -35.99 -22.71 -16.38
C ASP A 319 -36.65 -21.84 -17.46
N ASP A 320 -36.99 -22.39 -18.63
CA ASP A 320 -37.63 -21.61 -19.70
C ASP A 320 -39.08 -21.17 -19.39
N ASN A 321 -39.70 -21.80 -18.38
CA ASN A 321 -41.07 -21.54 -17.96
C ASN A 321 -41.19 -20.42 -16.93
N GLY A 322 -40.07 -19.87 -16.47
CA GLY A 322 -40.05 -18.80 -15.47
C GLY A 322 -39.82 -19.28 -14.04
N ARG A 323 -39.62 -20.57 -13.80
CA ARG A 323 -39.44 -21.09 -12.44
C ARG A 323 -38.05 -20.72 -11.94
N LEU A 324 -38.00 -19.79 -10.99
CA LEU A 324 -36.80 -19.33 -10.31
C LEU A 324 -36.55 -20.22 -9.08
N LEU A 325 -35.35 -20.79 -9.01
CA LEU A 325 -34.81 -21.44 -7.83
C LEU A 325 -33.51 -20.76 -7.44
N PHE A 326 -33.36 -20.30 -6.21
CA PHE A 326 -32.14 -19.61 -5.79
C PHE A 326 -31.72 -19.94 -4.35
N THR A 327 -30.44 -19.73 -4.08
CA THR A 327 -29.81 -19.98 -2.77
C THR A 327 -28.66 -19.02 -2.53
N GLY A 328 -28.16 -18.96 -1.29
CA GLY A 328 -27.05 -18.11 -0.89
C GLY A 328 -27.47 -16.88 -0.07
N SER A 329 -26.49 -16.11 0.36
CA SER A 329 -26.67 -14.87 1.13
C SER A 329 -25.76 -13.79 0.55
N HIS A 330 -26.39 -12.79 -0.04
CA HIS A 330 -25.78 -11.55 -0.53
C HIS A 330 -26.67 -10.38 -0.11
N GLN A 331 -27.20 -9.62 -1.06
CA GLN A 331 -28.26 -8.65 -0.84
C GLN A 331 -29.65 -9.27 -1.04
N LYS A 332 -30.71 -8.52 -0.71
CA LYS A 332 -32.10 -8.95 -0.91
C LYS A 332 -32.38 -9.10 -2.41
N VAL A 333 -33.12 -10.15 -2.77
CA VAL A 333 -33.60 -10.34 -4.14
C VAL A 333 -34.85 -9.49 -4.33
N ILE A 334 -34.83 -8.58 -5.31
CA ILE A 334 -35.98 -7.72 -5.61
C ILE A 334 -36.61 -8.20 -6.90
N ILE A 335 -37.92 -8.46 -6.89
CA ILE A 335 -38.69 -8.84 -8.08
C ILE A 335 -39.66 -7.71 -8.40
N LEU A 336 -39.52 -7.15 -9.60
CA LEU A 336 -40.44 -6.17 -10.16
C LEU A 336 -41.53 -6.93 -10.93
N ARG A 337 -42.75 -6.91 -10.41
CA ARG A 337 -43.91 -7.60 -10.99
C ARG A 337 -44.55 -6.71 -12.05
N ALA A 338 -44.48 -7.14 -13.31
CA ALA A 338 -44.93 -6.32 -14.43
C ALA A 338 -46.45 -6.14 -14.47
N ALA A 339 -47.20 -7.14 -14.03
CA ALA A 339 -48.66 -7.18 -14.14
C ALA A 339 -49.36 -6.08 -13.32
N ASP A 340 -48.86 -5.79 -12.12
CA ASP A 340 -49.46 -4.85 -11.17
C ASP A 340 -48.50 -3.72 -10.75
N LYS A 341 -47.33 -3.64 -11.39
CA LYS A 341 -46.25 -2.72 -11.06
C LYS A 341 -45.81 -2.79 -9.59
N SER A 342 -46.01 -3.94 -8.93
CA SER A 342 -45.60 -4.14 -7.55
C SER A 342 -44.11 -4.54 -7.45
N ILE A 343 -43.56 -4.38 -6.25
CA ILE A 343 -42.21 -4.81 -5.92
C ILE A 343 -42.29 -5.83 -4.80
N GLU A 344 -41.78 -7.02 -5.07
CA GLU A 344 -41.63 -8.09 -4.10
C GLU A 344 -40.16 -8.16 -3.65
N ILE A 345 -39.95 -8.33 -2.35
CA ILE A 345 -38.61 -8.39 -1.75
C ILE A 345 -38.47 -9.72 -1.05
N ILE A 346 -37.55 -10.55 -1.53
CA ILE A 346 -37.27 -11.85 -0.92
C ILE A 346 -35.93 -11.76 -0.18
N PRO A 347 -35.90 -11.99 1.14
CA PRO A 347 -34.65 -12.00 1.88
C PRO A 347 -33.79 -13.18 1.43
N ALA A 348 -32.54 -12.91 1.05
CA ALA A 348 -31.55 -13.95 0.74
C ALA A 348 -31.01 -14.54 2.06
N GLN A 349 -31.78 -15.42 2.69
CA GLN A 349 -31.32 -16.11 3.90
C GLN A 349 -30.41 -17.27 3.49
N GLY A 350 -29.15 -17.21 3.91
CA GLY A 350 -28.18 -18.23 3.53
C GLY A 350 -26.89 -18.07 4.30
N ILE A 351 -25.82 -18.58 3.73
CA ILE A 351 -24.47 -18.52 4.29
C ILE A 351 -23.58 -17.68 3.38
N TRP A 352 -22.58 -17.04 3.98
CA TRP A 352 -21.46 -16.50 3.22
C TRP A 352 -20.44 -17.62 3.00
N LEU A 353 -19.90 -17.68 1.79
CA LEU A 353 -18.92 -18.68 1.40
C LEU A 353 -17.63 -18.49 2.21
N GLY A 354 -17.01 -19.58 2.64
CA GLY A 354 -15.69 -19.58 3.26
C GLY A 354 -15.67 -19.36 4.77
N LEU A 355 -16.82 -19.15 5.42
CA LEU A 355 -16.88 -19.01 6.88
C LEU A 355 -16.77 -20.35 7.62
N ALA A 356 -17.36 -21.40 7.07
CA ALA A 356 -17.36 -22.73 7.67
C ALA A 356 -17.45 -23.81 6.60
N HIS A 357 -16.91 -24.99 6.90
CA HIS A 357 -17.13 -26.18 6.07
C HIS A 357 -18.58 -26.65 6.21
N LEU A 358 -19.23 -26.95 5.09
CA LEU A 358 -20.59 -27.46 5.06
C LEU A 358 -20.61 -28.97 4.85
N ASN A 359 -21.55 -29.61 5.51
CA ASN A 359 -21.84 -31.02 5.39
C ASN A 359 -23.35 -31.22 5.14
N GLU A 360 -23.77 -32.47 4.99
CA GLU A 360 -25.17 -32.83 4.73
C GLU A 360 -26.17 -32.28 5.77
N LYS A 361 -25.73 -32.06 7.02
CA LYS A 361 -26.56 -31.51 8.12
C LYS A 361 -26.63 -29.98 8.12
N SER A 362 -25.83 -29.32 7.28
CA SER A 362 -25.78 -27.87 7.21
C SER A 362 -27.06 -27.34 6.57
N ARG A 363 -27.70 -26.37 7.25
CA ARG A 363 -28.91 -25.71 6.73
C ARG A 363 -28.50 -24.72 5.65
N VAL A 364 -28.78 -25.09 4.41
CA VAL A 364 -28.68 -24.20 3.25
C VAL A 364 -30.11 -24.01 2.75
N PHE A 365 -30.60 -22.77 2.84
CA PHE A 365 -31.95 -22.45 2.41
C PHE A 365 -32.01 -22.34 0.89
N GLU A 366 -33.14 -22.75 0.34
CA GLU A 366 -33.45 -22.64 -1.09
C GLU A 366 -34.82 -21.99 -1.19
N PHE A 367 -34.95 -21.03 -2.10
CA PHE A 367 -36.15 -20.26 -2.33
C PHE A 367 -36.64 -20.49 -3.75
N GLU A 368 -37.96 -20.53 -3.90
CA GLU A 368 -38.61 -20.78 -5.17
C GLU A 368 -39.71 -19.75 -5.42
N THR A 369 -39.76 -19.22 -6.64
CA THR A 369 -40.86 -18.37 -7.12
C THR A 369 -40.96 -18.48 -8.63
N ASP A 370 -42.10 -18.12 -9.21
CA ASP A 370 -42.25 -17.98 -10.66
C ASP A 370 -42.05 -16.53 -11.09
N LEU A 371 -41.34 -16.32 -12.19
CA LEU A 371 -41.35 -15.07 -12.96
C LEU A 371 -42.40 -15.16 -14.05
N LYS A 372 -43.27 -14.16 -14.17
CA LYS A 372 -44.19 -14.03 -15.31
C LYS A 372 -43.51 -13.24 -16.44
N PRO A 373 -44.03 -13.31 -17.68
CA PRO A 373 -43.61 -12.43 -18.76
C PRO A 373 -43.44 -10.98 -18.32
N ASN A 374 -42.31 -10.39 -18.66
CA ASN A 374 -41.86 -9.04 -18.32
C ASN A 374 -41.55 -8.78 -16.84
N ASP A 375 -41.70 -9.74 -15.94
CA ASP A 375 -41.16 -9.62 -14.59
C ASP A 375 -39.64 -9.48 -14.65
N MET A 376 -39.08 -8.71 -13.72
CA MET A 376 -37.65 -8.48 -13.62
C MET A 376 -37.13 -8.90 -12.25
N ILE A 377 -35.96 -9.53 -12.21
CA ILE A 377 -35.15 -9.66 -10.99
C ILE A 377 -34.14 -8.54 -11.00
N PHE A 378 -34.07 -7.79 -9.91
CA PHE A 378 -33.05 -6.78 -9.66
C PHE A 378 -32.15 -7.24 -8.51
N LEU A 379 -30.87 -7.36 -8.81
CA LEU A 379 -29.80 -7.74 -7.89
C LEU A 379 -28.75 -6.63 -7.85
N PHE A 380 -28.12 -6.44 -6.70
CA PHE A 380 -27.11 -5.40 -6.50
C PHE A 380 -26.15 -5.79 -5.39
N THR A 381 -24.96 -5.17 -5.38
CA THR A 381 -23.96 -5.27 -4.30
C THR A 381 -24.09 -4.09 -3.33
N ASP A 382 -23.50 -4.21 -2.14
CA ASP A 382 -23.59 -3.18 -1.09
C ASP A 382 -23.03 -1.83 -1.49
N GLY A 383 -22.12 -1.73 -2.47
CA GLY A 383 -21.67 -0.45 -3.04
C GLY A 383 -22.81 0.50 -3.45
N LEU A 384 -23.96 -0.05 -3.90
CA LEU A 384 -25.14 0.77 -4.20
C LEU A 384 -25.81 1.34 -2.93
N THR A 385 -25.82 0.58 -1.83
CA THR A 385 -26.45 1.02 -0.57
C THR A 385 -25.51 1.81 0.33
N GLU A 386 -24.21 1.55 0.27
CA GLU A 386 -23.20 2.15 1.15
C GLU A 386 -22.62 3.45 0.61
N GLY A 387 -22.84 3.75 -0.69
CA GLY A 387 -22.44 5.03 -1.28
C GLY A 387 -22.91 6.22 -0.46
N ARG A 388 -22.00 7.18 -0.21
CA ARG A 388 -22.23 8.28 0.74
C ARG A 388 -22.33 9.63 0.05
N ASN A 389 -23.19 10.49 0.58
CA ASN A 389 -23.20 11.90 0.22
C ASN A 389 -22.16 12.72 1.02
N GLN A 390 -22.06 14.02 0.75
CA GLN A 390 -21.13 14.94 1.42
C GLN A 390 -21.32 15.03 2.95
N SER A 391 -22.51 14.69 3.46
CA SER A 391 -22.78 14.64 4.91
C SER A 391 -22.41 13.30 5.56
N GLY A 392 -21.91 12.34 4.77
CA GLY A 392 -21.58 10.99 5.21
C GLY A 392 -22.78 10.05 5.32
N GLU A 393 -23.97 10.49 4.89
CA GLU A 393 -25.17 9.66 4.88
C GLU A 393 -25.13 8.66 3.73
N MET A 394 -25.40 7.39 4.03
CA MET A 394 -25.48 6.32 3.03
C MET A 394 -26.73 6.47 2.16
N PHE A 395 -26.65 6.04 0.90
CA PHE A 395 -27.80 5.97 -0.01
C PHE A 395 -28.91 5.11 0.62
N GLY A 396 -28.53 3.92 1.09
CA GLY A 396 -29.39 3.05 1.89
C GLY A 396 -30.47 2.33 1.07
N PHE A 397 -30.97 1.24 1.65
CA PHE A 397 -31.92 0.36 0.97
C PHE A 397 -33.25 1.04 0.61
N ASP A 398 -33.73 1.96 1.45
CA ASP A 398 -35.00 2.66 1.20
C ASP A 398 -34.94 3.55 -0.03
N ARG A 399 -33.80 4.22 -0.28
CA ARG A 399 -33.60 5.02 -1.50
C ARG A 399 -33.49 4.14 -2.72
N VAL A 400 -32.77 3.01 -2.65
CA VAL A 400 -32.75 2.01 -3.73
C VAL A 400 -34.16 1.57 -4.11
N LEU A 401 -34.99 1.24 -3.12
CA LEU A 401 -36.36 0.80 -3.36
C LEU A 401 -37.24 1.90 -3.97
N ASN A 402 -37.10 3.14 -3.50
CA ASN A 402 -37.83 4.29 -4.05
C ASN A 402 -37.39 4.60 -5.49
N SER A 403 -36.08 4.58 -5.75
CA SER A 403 -35.49 4.77 -7.10
C SER A 403 -36.01 3.72 -8.07
N LEU A 404 -36.02 2.46 -7.64
CA LEU A 404 -36.55 1.33 -8.41
C LEU A 404 -38.04 1.50 -8.71
N ARG A 405 -38.85 1.82 -7.70
CA ARG A 405 -40.29 2.03 -7.86
C ARG A 405 -40.58 3.14 -8.85
N HIS A 406 -39.94 4.29 -8.68
CA HIS A 406 -40.11 5.44 -9.57
C HIS A 406 -39.67 5.10 -11.00
N SER A 407 -38.52 4.45 -11.16
CA SER A 407 -37.99 4.05 -12.47
C SER A 407 -38.88 3.02 -13.17
N PHE A 408 -39.48 2.10 -12.41
CA PHE A 408 -40.38 1.06 -12.93
C PHE A 408 -41.74 1.61 -13.33
N GLU A 409 -42.29 2.56 -12.57
CA GLU A 409 -43.54 3.28 -12.88
C GLU A 409 -43.39 4.11 -14.16
N LEU A 410 -42.27 4.83 -14.32
CA LEU A 410 -41.98 5.65 -15.50
C LEU A 410 -41.58 4.84 -16.75
N SER A 411 -41.35 3.53 -16.62
CA SER A 411 -40.94 2.69 -17.74
C SER A 411 -42.18 2.13 -18.47
N GLU A 412 -42.59 2.81 -19.54
CA GLU A 412 -43.66 2.34 -20.44
C GLU A 412 -43.25 1.05 -21.16
N SER A 413 -41.99 0.96 -21.59
CA SER A 413 -41.48 -0.17 -22.39
C SER A 413 -40.86 -1.29 -21.56
N LEU A 414 -40.86 -1.20 -20.22
CA LEU A 414 -40.23 -2.16 -19.31
C LEU A 414 -38.77 -2.48 -19.72
N ASP A 415 -38.03 -1.44 -20.08
CA ASP A 415 -36.64 -1.53 -20.53
C ASP A 415 -35.71 -1.58 -19.31
N GLU A 416 -35.05 -2.72 -19.14
CA GLU A 416 -34.12 -2.99 -18.03
C GLU A 416 -32.89 -2.09 -18.05
N GLU A 417 -32.39 -1.70 -19.23
CA GLU A 417 -31.23 -0.80 -19.33
C GLU A 417 -31.58 0.59 -18.81
N LYS A 418 -32.74 1.12 -19.22
CA LYS A 418 -33.22 2.44 -18.77
C LYS A 418 -33.52 2.48 -17.28
N ILE A 419 -34.01 1.39 -16.69
CA ILE A 419 -34.26 1.32 -15.25
C ILE A 419 -32.94 1.41 -14.48
N ILE A 420 -31.92 0.64 -14.90
CA ILE A 420 -30.60 0.71 -14.25
C ILE A 420 -29.97 2.10 -14.43
N ASP A 421 -29.99 2.65 -15.64
CA ASP A 421 -29.37 3.95 -15.93
C ASP A 421 -29.99 5.08 -15.08
N ARG A 422 -31.32 5.04 -14.84
CA ARG A 422 -31.98 6.01 -13.95
C ARG A 422 -31.53 5.88 -12.50
N ILE A 423 -31.38 4.65 -12.00
CA ILE A 423 -30.89 4.40 -10.63
C ILE A 423 -29.46 4.89 -10.46
N ILE A 424 -28.60 4.65 -11.45
CA ILE A 424 -27.22 5.16 -11.43
C ILE A 424 -27.19 6.69 -11.41
N VAL A 425 -28.00 7.34 -12.24
CA VAL A 425 -28.09 8.81 -12.23
C VAL A 425 -28.57 9.33 -10.88
N GLU A 426 -29.55 8.69 -10.24
CA GLU A 426 -30.01 9.07 -8.89
C GLU A 426 -28.94 8.86 -7.83
N PHE A 427 -28.22 7.74 -7.90
CA PHE A 427 -27.08 7.43 -7.03
C PHE A 427 -25.93 8.44 -7.17
N ASP A 428 -25.50 8.72 -8.39
CA ASP A 428 -24.43 9.68 -8.69
C ASP A 428 -24.80 11.09 -8.22
N ASN A 429 -26.06 11.50 -8.44
CA ASN A 429 -26.58 12.78 -7.97
C ASN A 429 -26.59 12.85 -6.44
N PHE A 430 -26.92 11.77 -5.74
CA PHE A 430 -26.89 11.72 -4.28
C PHE A 430 -25.46 11.81 -3.74
N CYS A 431 -24.53 11.07 -4.33
CA CYS A 431 -23.13 11.05 -3.93
C CYS A 431 -22.40 12.37 -4.27
N HIS A 432 -22.91 13.18 -5.20
CA HIS A 432 -22.35 14.49 -5.59
C HIS A 432 -20.85 14.45 -5.94
N GLY A 433 -20.41 13.38 -6.61
CA GLY A 433 -19.01 13.22 -7.02
C GLY A 433 -18.04 12.90 -5.87
N GLN A 434 -18.53 12.41 -4.73
CA GLN A 434 -17.68 11.69 -3.78
C GLN A 434 -17.15 10.41 -4.44
N ASP A 435 -15.92 10.03 -4.10
CA ASP A 435 -15.34 8.77 -4.55
C ASP A 435 -16.15 7.61 -3.95
N ILE A 436 -16.49 6.64 -4.79
CA ILE A 436 -17.16 5.41 -4.35
C ILE A 436 -16.11 4.56 -3.65
N GLU A 437 -16.34 4.27 -2.36
CA GLU A 437 -15.38 3.54 -1.52
C GLU A 437 -15.32 2.04 -1.84
N ASP A 438 -16.40 1.48 -2.40
CA ASP A 438 -16.56 0.05 -2.70
C ASP A 438 -17.05 -0.21 -4.12
N ASP A 439 -16.92 -1.44 -4.59
CA ASP A 439 -17.39 -1.82 -5.91
C ASP A 439 -18.93 -1.80 -5.97
N LEU A 440 -19.47 -1.27 -7.08
CA LEU A 440 -20.91 -1.20 -7.32
C LEU A 440 -21.26 -2.09 -8.51
N THR A 441 -22.10 -3.08 -8.27
CA THR A 441 -22.69 -3.92 -9.31
C THR A 441 -24.21 -3.85 -9.22
N ILE A 442 -24.84 -3.62 -10.36
CA ILE A 442 -26.27 -3.77 -10.58
C ILE A 442 -26.47 -4.81 -11.67
N PHE A 443 -27.34 -5.79 -11.42
CA PHE A 443 -27.64 -6.86 -12.35
C PHE A 443 -29.16 -7.07 -12.43
N CYS A 444 -29.74 -6.75 -13.59
CA CYS A 444 -31.15 -6.92 -13.87
C CYS A 444 -31.38 -8.04 -14.89
N ILE A 445 -32.36 -8.90 -14.60
CA ILE A 445 -32.75 -10.04 -15.43
C ILE A 445 -34.23 -9.91 -15.74
N ARG A 446 -34.60 -9.69 -17.00
CA ARG A 446 -36.01 -9.62 -17.42
C ARG A 446 -36.44 -10.87 -18.15
N ARG A 447 -37.59 -11.43 -17.77
CA ARG A 447 -38.24 -12.49 -18.55
C ARG A 447 -38.91 -11.90 -19.78
N LEU A 448 -38.59 -12.38 -20.96
CA LEU A 448 -39.28 -12.01 -22.20
C LEU A 448 -40.72 -12.55 -22.18
N SER A 449 -41.68 -11.74 -22.63
CA SER A 449 -42.94 -12.26 -23.13
C SER A 449 -42.63 -13.12 -24.34
N GLY A 450 -42.92 -14.42 -24.27
CA GLY A 450 -42.62 -15.34 -25.36
C GLY A 450 -43.09 -14.76 -26.69
N SER A 451 -42.15 -14.50 -27.59
CA SER A 451 -42.49 -14.40 -29.00
C SER A 451 -43.09 -15.74 -29.38
N ASN A 452 -44.29 -15.74 -29.97
CA ASN A 452 -44.73 -16.88 -30.77
C ASN A 452 -43.53 -17.34 -31.60
N SER A 453 -43.14 -18.60 -31.40
CA SER A 453 -42.19 -19.31 -32.25
C SER A 453 -42.52 -18.98 -33.70
N VAL A 454 -41.63 -18.25 -34.37
CA VAL A 454 -41.61 -18.20 -35.83
C VAL A 454 -40.75 -19.36 -36.31
#